data_AF-Q98B60-F1
#
_entry.id   AF-Q98B60-F1
#
_cell.length_a   1.000
_cell.length_b   1.000
_cell.length_c   1.000
_cell.angle_alpha   90.00
_cell.angle_beta   90.00
_cell.angle_gamma   90.00
#
_symmetry.space_group_name_H-M   'P 1'
#
loop_
_entity.id
_entity.type
_entity.pdbx_description
1 polymer ?
#
loop_
_entity_poly.entity_id
_entity_poly.type
_entity_poly.pdbx_seq_one_letter_code
_entity_poly.pdbx_strand_id
1 'polypeptide(L)'
;MASSRAAWVARAASTTASPSSWRRSISPLPSDRASMQKDPFRTRDHVADFDDIVADIVARSTATRATLPMVANVAYGNGAAERLDLFFPPGGRKNIPVHVFIHGGYWRMFSRGDYSYVANTVTRAGAIAVIVDYALMPEFRMAAIVEQVRRAKQWVLDNIVDHGGDPGRMSVSGHSAGAHLATFLFEKTPVPSRIRAALLLGGLYDLKPLQKSFLEPLIGITDEEAAAFTPMTRRHDPKTAVTILVGDQETPPFHQQAADFGTFLRAQGHGVRDLRLNDRNHMNSVRDLGIVGTQAGDCLMQTIETTLV
;
A
#
# COMPACT_ATOMS: atom_id res chain seq x y z
N MET A 1 41.31 -18.20 14.29
CA MET A 1 41.86 -16.97 13.69
C MET A 1 41.22 -16.75 12.32
N ALA A 2 40.89 -15.49 12.03
CA ALA A 2 40.40 -14.92 10.76
C ALA A 2 39.00 -15.35 10.24
N SER A 3 38.01 -14.51 10.55
CA SER A 3 36.70 -14.47 9.91
C SER A 3 36.81 -13.79 8.54
N SER A 4 36.17 -14.31 7.50
CA SER A 4 36.04 -13.62 6.22
C SER A 4 34.87 -12.63 6.30
N ARG A 5 35.19 -11.33 6.28
CA ARG A 5 34.21 -10.26 6.10
C ARG A 5 33.96 -10.13 4.59
N ALA A 6 32.75 -10.47 4.14
CA ALA A 6 32.30 -10.12 2.80
C ALA A 6 32.04 -8.61 2.75
N ALA A 7 32.91 -7.88 2.03
CA ALA A 7 32.73 -6.47 1.72
C ALA A 7 31.72 -6.34 0.58
N TRP A 8 30.57 -5.74 0.86
CA TRP A 8 29.59 -5.36 -0.15
C TRP A 8 30.03 -4.05 -0.80
N VAL A 9 30.45 -4.12 -2.06
CA VAL A 9 30.63 -2.95 -2.92
C VAL A 9 29.28 -2.64 -3.55
N ALA A 10 28.65 -1.55 -3.12
CA ALA A 10 27.46 -1.01 -3.77
C ALA A 10 27.81 -0.56 -5.19
N ARG A 11 27.35 -1.28 -6.22
CA ARG A 11 27.28 -0.74 -7.58
C ARG A 11 25.95 0.00 -7.73
N ALA A 12 26.02 1.32 -7.71
CA ALA A 12 24.93 2.16 -8.17
C ALA A 12 24.76 1.95 -9.68
N ALA A 13 23.67 1.29 -10.08
CA ALA A 13 23.23 1.32 -11.46
C ALA A 13 22.52 2.67 -11.68
N SER A 14 23.12 3.56 -12.47
CA SER A 14 22.46 4.79 -12.91
C SER A 14 21.40 4.45 -13.95
N THR A 15 20.16 4.24 -13.50
CA THR A 15 18.99 4.32 -14.39
C THR A 15 18.45 5.74 -14.28
N THR A 16 18.69 6.54 -15.32
CA THR A 16 18.00 7.82 -15.52
C THR A 16 16.50 7.57 -15.49
N ALA A 17 15.82 8.12 -14.47
CA ALA A 17 14.37 8.10 -14.39
C ALA A 17 13.80 8.85 -15.60
N SER A 18 13.12 8.14 -16.50
CA SER A 18 12.25 8.74 -17.51
C SER A 18 11.18 9.60 -16.80
N PRO A 19 10.69 10.69 -17.42
CA PRO A 19 9.51 11.40 -16.95
C PRO A 19 8.42 10.41 -16.54
N SER A 20 7.85 10.62 -15.35
CA SER A 20 7.00 9.68 -14.61
C SER A 20 5.91 9.06 -15.50
N SER A 21 5.85 7.72 -15.52
CA SER A 21 4.92 6.93 -16.33
C SER A 21 3.45 7.26 -16.06
N TRP A 22 3.12 7.77 -14.87
CA TRP A 22 1.75 8.15 -14.51
C TRP A 22 1.16 9.24 -15.41
N ARG A 23 1.98 10.11 -16.03
CA ARG A 23 1.48 11.12 -16.98
C ARG A 23 1.08 10.53 -18.34
N ARG A 24 1.65 9.38 -18.73
CA ARG A 24 1.39 8.74 -20.04
C ARG A 24 0.14 7.86 -20.08
N SER A 25 -0.39 7.46 -18.92
CA SER A 25 -1.58 6.58 -18.81
C SER A 25 -2.90 7.34 -18.65
N ILE A 26 -2.92 8.64 -18.94
CA ILE A 26 -4.09 9.50 -18.74
C ILE A 26 -4.70 9.86 -20.10
N SER A 27 -5.65 9.04 -20.57
CA SER A 27 -6.57 9.49 -21.61
C SER A 27 -7.56 10.50 -20.99
N PRO A 28 -7.76 11.70 -21.57
CA PRO A 28 -8.83 12.58 -21.13
C PRO A 28 -10.19 11.91 -21.44
N LEU A 29 -11.07 11.83 -20.43
CA LEU A 29 -12.48 11.52 -20.66
C LEU A 29 -13.15 12.72 -21.35
N PRO A 30 -14.19 12.51 -22.19
CA PRO A 30 -14.85 13.59 -22.90
C PRO A 30 -15.35 14.67 -21.93
N SER A 31 -14.97 15.91 -22.20
CA SER A 31 -15.45 17.08 -21.47
C SER A 31 -16.85 17.43 -21.96
N ASP A 32 -17.87 16.78 -21.40
CA ASP A 32 -19.25 17.28 -21.55
C ASP A 32 -20.11 16.84 -20.37
N ARG A 33 -20.44 17.81 -19.49
CA ARG A 33 -21.72 18.01 -18.77
C ARG A 33 -21.48 18.76 -17.45
N ALA A 34 -21.70 20.07 -17.48
CA ALA A 34 -21.70 20.95 -16.32
C ALA A 34 -22.89 20.72 -15.34
N SER A 35 -23.52 19.55 -15.33
CA SER A 35 -24.66 19.22 -14.46
C SER A 35 -24.67 17.77 -13.95
N MET A 36 -23.59 17.00 -14.07
CA MET A 36 -23.48 15.69 -13.43
C MET A 36 -22.71 15.85 -12.12
N GLN A 37 -23.31 15.38 -11.02
CA GLN A 37 -22.63 15.27 -9.73
C GLN A 37 -21.31 14.53 -9.96
N LYS A 38 -20.19 15.13 -9.54
CA LYS A 38 -18.86 14.53 -9.66
C LYS A 38 -18.89 13.13 -9.06
N ASP A 39 -18.36 12.15 -9.80
CA ASP A 39 -18.24 10.79 -9.30
C ASP A 39 -17.45 10.80 -7.98
N PRO A 40 -17.99 10.28 -6.87
CA PRO A 40 -17.34 10.36 -5.57
C PRO A 40 -16.06 9.49 -5.48
N PHE A 41 -15.88 8.49 -6.33
CA PHE A 41 -14.65 7.71 -6.43
C PHE A 41 -13.59 8.41 -7.29
N ARG A 42 -13.94 9.42 -8.10
CA ARG A 42 -12.95 10.17 -8.88
C ARG A 42 -12.22 11.18 -8.00
N THR A 43 -11.30 10.71 -7.15
CA THR A 43 -10.58 11.50 -6.14
C THR A 43 -10.04 12.83 -6.66
N ARG A 44 -9.48 12.85 -7.88
CA ARG A 44 -8.92 14.04 -8.53
C ARG A 44 -9.92 15.20 -8.65
N ASP A 45 -11.22 14.91 -8.75
CA ASP A 45 -12.25 15.94 -8.85
C ASP A 45 -12.60 16.57 -7.49
N HIS A 46 -12.17 15.96 -6.39
CA HIS A 46 -12.48 16.36 -5.01
C HIS A 46 -11.25 16.86 -4.25
N VAL A 47 -10.07 16.87 -4.88
CA VAL A 47 -8.82 17.35 -4.29
C VAL A 47 -8.27 18.48 -5.16
N ALA A 48 -8.34 19.72 -4.66
CA ALA A 48 -8.00 20.91 -5.44
C ALA A 48 -6.53 20.92 -5.90
N ASP A 49 -5.62 20.45 -5.06
CA ASP A 49 -4.17 20.40 -5.22
C ASP A 49 -3.66 18.99 -5.60
N PHE A 50 -4.50 18.18 -6.26
CA PHE A 50 -4.21 16.78 -6.55
C PHE A 50 -2.86 16.58 -7.25
N ASP A 51 -2.61 17.33 -8.32
CA ASP A 51 -1.39 17.18 -9.12
C ASP A 51 -0.14 17.62 -8.34
N ASP A 52 -0.26 18.66 -7.52
CA ASP A 52 0.84 19.17 -6.70
C ASP A 52 1.19 18.17 -5.60
N ILE A 53 0.18 17.56 -4.95
CA ILE A 53 0.40 16.50 -3.96
C ILE A 53 1.06 15.29 -4.61
N VAL A 54 0.61 14.85 -5.80
CA VAL A 54 1.23 13.74 -6.52
C VAL A 54 2.68 14.06 -6.90
N ALA A 55 2.96 15.28 -7.37
CA ALA A 55 4.31 15.71 -7.68
C ALA A 55 5.22 15.70 -6.44
N ASP A 56 4.72 16.18 -5.29
CA ASP A 56 5.45 16.15 -4.02
C ASP A 56 5.71 14.71 -3.54
N ILE A 57 4.72 13.81 -3.65
CA ILE A 57 4.89 12.37 -3.36
C ILE A 57 6.04 11.77 -4.19
N VAL A 58 6.05 12.00 -5.50
CA VAL A 58 7.09 11.47 -6.41
C VAL A 58 8.46 12.08 -6.10
N ALA A 59 8.52 13.39 -5.83
CA ALA A 59 9.76 14.08 -5.45
C ALA A 59 10.34 13.51 -4.15
N ARG A 60 9.50 13.30 -3.13
CA ARG A 60 9.90 12.67 -1.86
C ARG A 60 10.39 11.25 -2.07
N SER A 61 9.71 10.46 -2.90
CA SER A 61 10.13 9.09 -3.22
C SER A 61 11.50 9.07 -3.88
N THR A 62 11.74 9.98 -4.82
CA THR A 62 13.05 10.13 -5.46
C THR A 62 14.13 10.45 -4.43
N ALA A 63 13.86 11.40 -3.52
CA ALA A 63 14.79 11.75 -2.45
C ALA A 63 15.05 10.58 -1.49
N THR A 64 14.02 9.82 -1.11
CA THR A 64 14.16 8.64 -0.25
C THR A 64 15.02 7.56 -0.89
N ARG A 65 14.82 7.27 -2.17
CA ARG A 65 15.66 6.31 -2.92
C ARG A 65 17.12 6.74 -3.01
N ALA A 66 17.39 8.04 -3.01
CA ALA A 66 18.74 8.58 -3.05
C ALA A 66 19.45 8.61 -1.68
N THR A 67 18.68 8.54 -0.58
CA THR A 67 19.21 8.82 0.77
C THR A 67 19.17 7.62 1.71
N LEU A 68 18.17 6.75 1.61
CA LEU A 68 18.07 5.56 2.47
C LEU A 68 18.87 4.39 1.89
N PRO A 69 19.54 3.58 2.74
CA PRO A 69 20.09 2.30 2.31
C PRO A 69 18.99 1.41 1.75
N MET A 70 19.17 0.92 0.53
CA MET A 70 18.15 0.10 -0.12
C MET A 70 18.72 -1.01 -1.02
N VAL A 71 17.90 -2.03 -1.24
CA VAL A 71 18.07 -3.01 -2.33
C VAL A 71 16.87 -2.84 -3.25
N ALA A 72 17.13 -2.39 -4.48
CA ALA A 72 16.10 -2.12 -5.49
C ALA A 72 15.83 -3.33 -6.39
N ASN A 73 14.65 -3.35 -6.99
CA ASN A 73 14.25 -4.23 -8.08
C ASN A 73 14.34 -5.72 -7.74
N VAL A 74 14.03 -6.08 -6.50
CA VAL A 74 14.03 -7.47 -6.06
C VAL A 74 12.83 -8.19 -6.68
N ALA A 75 13.08 -9.28 -7.39
CA ALA A 75 12.02 -10.07 -8.01
C ALA A 75 11.37 -11.00 -6.98
N TYR A 76 10.05 -10.88 -6.82
CA TYR A 76 9.25 -11.85 -6.07
C TYR A 76 8.49 -12.83 -6.98
N GLY A 77 8.56 -12.61 -8.30
CA GLY A 77 7.92 -13.42 -9.33
C GLY A 77 8.50 -13.14 -10.72
N ASN A 78 7.92 -13.78 -11.73
CA ASN A 78 8.43 -13.79 -13.10
C ASN A 78 8.00 -12.57 -13.94
N GLY A 79 6.88 -11.94 -13.58
CA GLY A 79 6.35 -10.76 -14.27
C GLY A 79 7.24 -9.52 -14.09
N ALA A 80 7.17 -8.59 -15.04
CA ALA A 80 7.94 -7.35 -14.99
C ALA A 80 7.58 -6.47 -13.78
N ALA A 81 6.30 -6.43 -13.41
CA ALA A 81 5.79 -5.72 -12.24
C ALA A 81 5.90 -6.52 -10.94
N GLU A 82 6.36 -7.77 -10.98
CA GLU A 82 6.56 -8.59 -9.78
C GLU A 82 7.88 -8.23 -9.09
N ARG A 83 7.96 -6.97 -8.63
CA ARG A 83 9.15 -6.36 -8.03
C ARG A 83 8.82 -5.70 -6.71
N LEU A 84 9.76 -5.73 -5.79
CA LEU A 84 9.72 -4.96 -4.55
C LEU A 84 11.07 -4.29 -4.31
N ASP A 85 11.04 -3.23 -3.50
CA ASP A 85 12.24 -2.57 -3.02
C ASP A 85 12.32 -2.70 -1.49
N LEU A 86 13.52 -2.99 -0.98
CA LEU A 86 13.81 -3.08 0.45
C LEU A 86 14.54 -1.84 0.91
N PHE A 87 14.08 -1.19 1.96
CA PHE A 87 14.76 -0.07 2.63
C PHE A 87 15.07 -0.43 4.08
N PHE A 88 16.25 -0.06 4.55
CA PHE A 88 16.76 -0.55 5.82
C PHE A 88 16.86 0.55 6.89
N PRO A 89 16.48 0.25 8.14
CA PRO A 89 16.66 1.19 9.25
C PRO A 89 18.15 1.30 9.62
N PRO A 90 18.57 2.43 10.21
CA PRO A 90 19.93 2.56 10.71
C PRO A 90 20.19 1.59 11.87
N GLY A 91 21.41 1.06 11.97
CA GLY A 91 21.92 0.38 13.16
C GLY A 91 21.47 -1.07 13.42
N GLY A 92 20.49 -1.62 12.70
CA GLY A 92 20.04 -3.01 12.87
C GLY A 92 20.61 -3.97 11.82
N ARG A 93 20.96 -5.20 12.21
CA ARG A 93 21.35 -6.27 11.25
C ARG A 93 20.66 -7.61 11.43
N LYS A 94 19.88 -7.80 12.51
CA LYS A 94 19.19 -9.08 12.80
C LYS A 94 17.86 -8.83 13.51
N ASN A 95 16.91 -9.72 13.25
CA ASN A 95 15.56 -9.75 13.84
C ASN A 95 14.82 -8.40 13.73
N ILE A 96 15.02 -7.70 12.63
CA ILE A 96 14.42 -6.39 12.39
C ILE A 96 12.93 -6.60 12.02
N PRO A 97 11.97 -5.84 12.60
CA PRO A 97 10.59 -5.88 12.16
C PRO A 97 10.47 -5.55 10.67
N VAL A 98 9.43 -6.06 10.02
CA VAL A 98 9.24 -5.90 8.58
C VAL A 98 7.89 -5.26 8.33
N HIS A 99 7.86 -4.21 7.53
CA HIS A 99 6.63 -3.54 7.14
C HIS A 99 6.47 -3.54 5.62
N VAL A 100 5.38 -4.14 5.16
CA VAL A 100 5.02 -4.20 3.74
C VAL A 100 4.08 -3.05 3.39
N PHE A 101 4.41 -2.24 2.40
CA PHE A 101 3.52 -1.20 1.87
C PHE A 101 3.05 -1.57 0.46
N ILE A 102 1.74 -1.40 0.22
CA ILE A 102 1.11 -1.60 -1.10
C ILE A 102 0.48 -0.28 -1.55
N HIS A 103 0.89 0.21 -2.72
CA HIS A 103 0.42 1.49 -3.26
C HIS A 103 -1.02 1.44 -3.77
N GLY A 104 -1.66 2.61 -3.82
CA GLY A 104 -2.98 2.81 -4.40
C GLY A 104 -2.96 3.05 -5.91
N GLY A 105 -4.00 3.71 -6.43
CA GLY A 105 -4.13 4.02 -7.86
C GLY A 105 -5.15 3.15 -8.59
N TYR A 106 -6.22 2.71 -7.92
CA TYR A 106 -7.32 1.94 -8.53
C TYR A 106 -6.85 0.74 -9.36
N TRP A 107 -5.80 0.06 -8.89
CA TRP A 107 -5.14 -1.07 -9.57
C TRP A 107 -4.67 -0.78 -10.99
N ARG A 108 -4.59 0.49 -11.41
CA ARG A 108 -4.38 0.89 -12.82
C ARG A 108 -3.28 1.93 -13.03
N MET A 109 -2.67 2.42 -11.96
CA MET A 109 -1.60 3.41 -12.05
C MET A 109 -0.70 3.35 -10.82
N PHE A 110 0.39 4.13 -10.91
CA PHE A 110 1.51 4.18 -9.96
C PHE A 110 2.36 2.91 -9.95
N SER A 111 3.43 2.99 -9.16
CA SER A 111 4.44 1.95 -8.98
C SER A 111 5.08 2.08 -7.59
N ARG A 112 5.88 1.08 -7.19
CA ARG A 112 6.72 1.17 -5.97
C ARG A 112 7.64 2.39 -5.95
N GLY A 113 8.04 2.87 -7.14
CA GLY A 113 8.91 4.03 -7.30
C GLY A 113 8.24 5.33 -6.90
N ASP A 114 6.93 5.45 -7.12
CA ASP A 114 6.15 6.64 -6.78
C ASP A 114 5.89 6.76 -5.26
N TYR A 115 5.92 5.63 -4.54
CA TYR A 115 5.60 5.54 -3.10
C TYR A 115 6.78 5.16 -2.19
N SER A 116 8.02 5.20 -2.71
CA SER A 116 9.21 4.90 -1.90
C SER A 116 9.35 5.79 -0.66
N TYR A 117 8.77 7.01 -0.65
CA TYR A 117 8.81 7.92 0.50
C TYR A 117 8.22 7.35 1.81
N VAL A 118 7.30 6.38 1.73
CA VAL A 118 6.74 5.71 2.90
C VAL A 118 7.84 5.01 3.73
N ALA A 119 8.92 4.58 3.06
CA ALA A 119 10.07 3.98 3.72
C ALA A 119 10.73 4.90 4.76
N ASN A 120 10.60 6.23 4.66
CA ASN A 120 11.15 7.15 5.66
C ASN A 120 10.54 6.89 7.06
N THR A 121 9.22 6.80 7.15
CA THR A 121 8.54 6.55 8.43
C THR A 121 8.83 5.14 8.93
N VAL A 122 8.78 4.15 8.04
CA VAL A 122 9.03 2.74 8.38
C VAL A 122 10.45 2.53 8.93
N THR A 123 11.46 3.05 8.24
CA THR A 123 12.86 2.90 8.66
C THR A 123 13.17 3.71 9.92
N ARG A 124 12.50 4.85 10.13
CA ARG A 124 12.55 5.59 11.41
C ARG A 124 11.89 4.84 12.57
N ALA A 125 10.87 4.03 12.31
CA ALA A 125 10.29 3.10 13.28
C ALA A 125 11.17 1.86 13.53
N GLY A 126 12.36 1.79 12.92
CA GLY A 126 13.29 0.68 13.13
C GLY A 126 12.93 -0.59 12.36
N ALA A 127 12.07 -0.52 11.34
CA ALA A 127 11.66 -1.65 10.53
C ALA A 127 12.27 -1.63 9.12
N ILE A 128 12.40 -2.81 8.50
CA ILE A 128 12.66 -2.93 7.06
C ILE A 128 11.37 -2.55 6.32
N ALA A 129 11.45 -1.57 5.42
CA ALA A 129 10.35 -1.24 4.54
C ALA A 129 10.42 -2.10 3.28
N VAL A 130 9.32 -2.79 2.97
CA VAL A 130 9.13 -3.54 1.73
C VAL A 130 8.09 -2.80 0.90
N ILE A 131 8.52 -2.09 -0.13
CA ILE A 131 7.60 -1.35 -1.02
C ILE A 131 7.29 -2.22 -2.23
N VAL A 132 6.07 -2.71 -2.31
CA VAL A 132 5.65 -3.71 -3.31
C VAL A 132 5.08 -3.02 -4.55
N ASP A 133 5.48 -3.51 -5.72
CA ASP A 133 4.87 -3.23 -7.01
C ASP A 133 3.99 -4.41 -7.45
N TYR A 134 3.04 -4.17 -8.33
CA TYR A 134 2.15 -5.20 -8.88
C TYR A 134 1.64 -4.80 -10.27
N ALA A 135 1.19 -5.79 -11.04
CA ALA A 135 0.67 -5.56 -12.39
C ALA A 135 -0.66 -4.81 -12.37
N LEU A 136 -0.97 -4.09 -13.46
CA LEU A 136 -2.08 -3.15 -13.49
C LEU A 136 -3.22 -3.63 -14.40
N MET A 137 -4.44 -3.21 -14.07
CA MET A 137 -5.64 -3.34 -14.88
C MET A 137 -5.67 -2.27 -15.98
N PRO A 138 -6.27 -2.55 -17.16
CA PRO A 138 -7.02 -3.77 -17.49
C PRO A 138 -6.16 -4.93 -18.01
N GLU A 139 -4.87 -4.74 -18.27
CA GLU A 139 -3.97 -5.75 -18.85
C GLU A 139 -3.88 -7.01 -17.99
N PHE A 140 -3.91 -6.84 -16.67
CA PHE A 140 -4.02 -7.93 -15.70
C PHE A 140 -5.31 -7.78 -14.91
N ARG A 141 -6.04 -8.87 -14.71
CA ARG A 141 -7.29 -8.88 -13.94
C ARG A 141 -7.04 -9.02 -12.44
N MET A 142 -8.04 -8.69 -11.63
CA MET A 142 -7.88 -8.57 -10.18
C MET A 142 -7.36 -9.85 -9.51
N ALA A 143 -7.75 -11.02 -10.03
CA ALA A 143 -7.25 -12.30 -9.57
C ALA A 143 -5.72 -12.44 -9.68
N ALA A 144 -5.15 -12.00 -10.81
CA ALA A 144 -3.71 -12.03 -11.01
C ALA A 144 -3.00 -11.06 -10.06
N ILE A 145 -3.57 -9.87 -9.85
CA ILE A 145 -3.01 -8.83 -8.97
C ILE A 145 -3.00 -9.28 -7.50
N VAL A 146 -4.12 -9.85 -7.03
CA VAL A 146 -4.22 -10.41 -5.67
C VAL A 146 -3.22 -11.55 -5.47
N GLU A 147 -3.05 -12.42 -6.47
CA GLU A 147 -2.07 -13.50 -6.40
C GLU A 147 -0.62 -12.96 -6.38
N GLN A 148 -0.32 -11.90 -7.12
CA GLN A 148 0.99 -11.25 -7.09
C GLN A 148 1.33 -10.70 -5.70
N VAL A 149 0.41 -9.97 -5.04
CA VAL A 149 0.70 -9.45 -3.69
C VAL A 149 0.79 -10.55 -2.63
N ARG A 150 0.09 -11.67 -2.81
CA ARG A 150 0.27 -12.87 -1.98
C ARG A 150 1.65 -13.51 -2.21
N ARG A 151 2.10 -13.61 -3.47
CA ARG A 151 3.48 -14.05 -3.79
C ARG A 151 4.52 -13.11 -3.21
N ALA A 152 4.30 -11.79 -3.24
CA ALA A 152 5.19 -10.83 -2.60
C ALA A 152 5.31 -11.09 -1.09
N LYS A 153 4.18 -11.33 -0.39
CA LYS A 153 4.21 -11.73 1.03
C LYS A 153 4.99 -13.03 1.23
N GLN A 154 4.75 -14.04 0.41
CA GLN A 154 5.45 -15.33 0.50
C GLN A 154 6.95 -15.15 0.30
N TRP A 155 7.36 -14.35 -0.68
CA TRP A 155 8.77 -14.01 -0.88
C TRP A 155 9.38 -13.36 0.36
N VAL A 156 8.68 -12.42 1.02
CA VAL A 156 9.17 -11.81 2.26
C VAL A 156 9.34 -12.88 3.35
N LEU A 157 8.36 -13.77 3.53
CA LEU A 157 8.47 -14.84 4.53
C LEU A 157 9.68 -15.74 4.30
N ASP A 158 9.97 -16.05 3.04
CA ASP A 158 11.03 -16.99 2.67
C ASP A 158 12.43 -16.37 2.66
N ASN A 159 12.55 -15.06 2.41
CA ASN A 159 13.84 -14.42 2.09
C ASN A 159 14.25 -13.30 3.08
N ILE A 160 13.33 -12.74 3.87
CA ILE A 160 13.63 -11.52 4.63
C ILE A 160 14.67 -11.74 5.74
N VAL A 161 14.86 -12.98 6.20
CA VAL A 161 15.89 -13.35 7.17
C VAL A 161 17.29 -13.07 6.63
N ASP A 162 17.54 -13.33 5.35
CA ASP A 162 18.83 -13.04 4.69
C ASP A 162 19.10 -11.53 4.58
N HIS A 163 18.04 -10.74 4.69
CA HIS A 163 18.06 -9.28 4.74
C HIS A 163 18.03 -8.74 6.19
N GLY A 164 18.12 -9.61 7.20
CA GLY A 164 18.15 -9.27 8.62
C GLY A 164 16.78 -9.07 9.28
N GLY A 165 15.69 -9.27 8.54
CA GLY A 165 14.31 -9.14 9.04
C GLY A 165 13.81 -10.37 9.80
N ASP A 166 12.80 -10.17 10.64
CA ASP A 166 12.08 -11.22 11.37
C ASP A 166 10.70 -11.47 10.72
N PRO A 167 10.49 -12.63 10.05
CA PRO A 167 9.20 -12.96 9.43
C PRO A 167 8.09 -13.19 10.47
N GLY A 168 8.42 -13.30 11.75
CA GLY A 168 7.47 -13.35 12.86
C GLY A 168 6.96 -11.99 13.33
N ARG A 169 7.56 -10.88 12.84
CA ARG A 169 7.25 -9.47 13.19
C ARG A 169 6.89 -8.65 11.95
N MET A 170 5.98 -9.19 11.14
CA MET A 170 5.49 -8.51 9.95
C MET A 170 4.26 -7.66 10.22
N SER A 171 4.23 -6.48 9.61
CA SER A 171 3.04 -5.64 9.48
C SER A 171 2.83 -5.25 8.03
N VAL A 172 1.62 -4.80 7.69
CA VAL A 172 1.27 -4.30 6.36
C VAL A 172 0.58 -2.94 6.46
N SER A 173 0.79 -2.09 5.46
CA SER A 173 -0.13 -1.00 5.18
C SER A 173 -0.42 -0.88 3.71
N GLY A 174 -1.53 -0.22 3.40
CA GLY A 174 -1.87 0.11 2.04
C GLY A 174 -2.75 1.35 1.98
N HIS A 175 -2.74 1.99 0.81
CA HIS A 175 -3.59 3.15 0.50
C HIS A 175 -4.59 2.82 -0.59
N SER A 176 -5.85 3.15 -0.41
CA SER A 176 -6.88 3.02 -1.45
C SER A 176 -6.97 1.58 -1.99
N ALA A 177 -6.77 1.37 -3.28
CA ALA A 177 -6.61 0.04 -3.89
C ALA A 177 -5.51 -0.81 -3.23
N GLY A 178 -4.45 -0.21 -2.70
CA GLY A 178 -3.42 -0.90 -1.93
C GLY A 178 -3.91 -1.34 -0.54
N ALA A 179 -4.81 -0.58 0.09
CA ALA A 179 -5.45 -1.00 1.35
C ALA A 179 -6.38 -2.21 1.10
N HIS A 180 -7.11 -2.21 -0.02
CA HIS A 180 -7.84 -3.38 -0.51
C HIS A 180 -6.93 -4.59 -0.64
N LEU A 181 -5.81 -4.45 -1.37
CA LEU A 181 -4.85 -5.54 -1.57
C LEU A 181 -4.21 -6.01 -0.26
N ALA A 182 -3.92 -5.10 0.67
CA ALA A 182 -3.38 -5.42 1.99
C ALA A 182 -4.31 -6.34 2.79
N THR A 183 -5.63 -6.27 2.59
CA THR A 183 -6.58 -7.20 3.25
C THR A 183 -6.33 -8.66 2.88
N PHE A 184 -5.87 -8.93 1.66
CA PHE A 184 -5.56 -10.30 1.20
C PHE A 184 -4.27 -10.87 1.76
N LEU A 185 -3.42 -10.03 2.39
CA LEU A 185 -2.21 -10.50 3.07
C LEU A 185 -2.53 -11.11 4.43
N PHE A 186 -3.65 -10.72 5.04
CA PHE A 186 -4.14 -11.26 6.31
C PHE A 186 -5.54 -11.90 6.20
N GLU A 187 -5.96 -12.28 5.00
CA GLU A 187 -7.13 -13.13 4.82
C GLU A 187 -6.93 -14.47 5.53
N LYS A 188 -7.99 -14.98 6.16
CA LYS A 188 -7.95 -16.22 6.94
C LYS A 188 -7.75 -17.41 6.02
N THR A 189 -6.67 -18.15 6.27
CA THR A 189 -6.40 -19.45 5.64
C THR A 189 -6.17 -20.51 6.74
N PRO A 190 -6.00 -21.80 6.41
CA PRO A 190 -5.61 -22.81 7.39
C PRO A 190 -4.27 -22.52 8.10
N VAL A 191 -3.39 -21.73 7.47
CA VAL A 191 -2.13 -21.29 8.07
C VAL A 191 -2.24 -19.83 8.56
N PRO A 192 -1.57 -19.47 9.66
CA PRO A 192 -1.53 -18.08 10.12
C PRO A 192 -0.97 -17.14 9.05
N SER A 193 -1.56 -15.95 8.91
CA SER A 193 -1.17 -14.96 7.90
C SER A 193 0.27 -14.46 8.04
N ARG A 194 0.82 -14.54 9.27
CA ARG A 194 2.07 -13.93 9.75
C ARG A 194 2.06 -12.41 9.80
N ILE A 195 0.94 -11.77 9.47
CA ILE A 195 0.75 -10.33 9.62
C ILE A 195 0.22 -10.04 11.02
N ARG A 196 1.01 -9.37 11.86
CA ARG A 196 0.64 -9.00 13.24
C ARG A 196 -0.24 -7.75 13.29
N ALA A 197 0.00 -6.80 12.39
CA ALA A 197 -0.72 -5.53 12.34
C ALA A 197 -0.93 -5.05 10.91
N ALA A 198 -2.08 -4.43 10.66
CA ALA A 198 -2.45 -3.83 9.39
C ALA A 198 -2.91 -2.38 9.56
N LEU A 199 -2.44 -1.47 8.72
CA LEU A 199 -2.95 -0.09 8.59
C LEU A 199 -3.57 0.11 7.21
N LEU A 200 -4.86 0.41 7.17
CA LEU A 200 -5.65 0.51 5.94
C LEU A 200 -6.13 1.95 5.77
N LEU A 201 -5.53 2.70 4.85
CA LEU A 201 -5.81 4.12 4.65
C LEU A 201 -6.69 4.34 3.41
N GLY A 202 -7.87 4.94 3.61
CA GLY A 202 -8.78 5.32 2.52
C GLY A 202 -9.19 4.14 1.64
N GLY A 203 -9.31 2.94 2.23
CA GLY A 203 -9.41 1.70 1.46
C GLY A 203 -10.77 1.44 0.81
N LEU A 204 -10.76 0.45 -0.09
CA LEU A 204 -11.92 -0.05 -0.83
C LEU A 204 -12.24 -1.47 -0.34
N TYR A 205 -13.38 -1.63 0.32
CA TYR A 205 -13.79 -2.87 0.98
C TYR A 205 -15.08 -3.47 0.43
N ASP A 206 -15.84 -2.71 -0.38
CA ASP A 206 -16.90 -3.16 -1.28
C ASP A 206 -16.62 -2.68 -2.70
N LEU A 207 -16.53 -3.62 -3.64
CA LEU A 207 -16.23 -3.33 -5.04
C LEU A 207 -17.49 -3.06 -5.87
N LYS A 208 -18.69 -3.44 -5.41
CA LYS A 208 -19.93 -3.32 -6.18
C LYS A 208 -20.21 -1.87 -6.62
N PRO A 209 -20.02 -0.83 -5.78
CA PRO A 209 -20.26 0.55 -6.19
C PRO A 209 -19.32 1.03 -7.31
N LEU A 210 -18.11 0.47 -7.41
CA LEU A 210 -17.10 0.87 -8.40
C LEU A 210 -17.46 0.41 -9.81
N GLN A 211 -18.33 -0.59 -9.96
CA GLN A 211 -18.80 -1.07 -11.26
C GLN A 211 -19.62 -0.01 -12.02
N LYS A 212 -20.16 0.99 -11.31
CA LYS A 212 -20.97 2.09 -11.86
C LYS A 212 -20.28 3.45 -11.70
N SER A 213 -18.98 3.46 -11.42
CA SER A 213 -18.22 4.70 -11.26
C SER A 213 -17.44 5.04 -12.53
N PHE A 214 -16.65 6.12 -12.48
CA PHE A 214 -15.72 6.53 -13.53
C PHE A 214 -14.73 5.42 -13.95
N LEU A 215 -14.60 4.36 -13.14
CA LEU A 215 -13.77 3.18 -13.42
C LEU A 215 -14.41 2.18 -14.39
N GLU A 216 -15.73 2.22 -14.58
CA GLU A 216 -16.45 1.31 -15.48
C GLU A 216 -15.80 1.24 -16.87
N PRO A 217 -15.62 2.35 -17.61
CA PRO A 217 -15.00 2.28 -18.95
C PRO A 217 -13.48 2.05 -18.91
N LEU A 218 -12.85 2.06 -17.73
CA LEU A 218 -11.39 2.07 -17.58
C LEU A 218 -10.81 0.72 -17.20
N ILE A 219 -11.47 0.01 -16.29
CA ILE A 219 -11.04 -1.30 -15.77
C ILE A 219 -12.18 -2.31 -15.74
N GLY A 220 -13.45 -1.87 -15.81
CA GLY A 220 -14.64 -2.71 -15.90
C GLY A 220 -14.63 -3.88 -14.92
N ILE A 221 -14.79 -3.60 -13.62
CA ILE A 221 -14.84 -4.66 -12.59
C ILE A 221 -16.05 -5.56 -12.87
N THR A 222 -15.80 -6.84 -13.12
CA THR A 222 -16.84 -7.83 -13.40
C THR A 222 -17.60 -8.23 -12.14
N ASP A 223 -18.78 -8.83 -12.30
CA ASP A 223 -19.53 -9.37 -11.16
C ASP A 223 -18.77 -10.50 -10.45
N GLU A 224 -18.06 -11.33 -11.21
CA GLU A 224 -17.18 -12.37 -10.69
C GLU A 224 -16.04 -11.77 -9.85
N GLU A 225 -15.40 -10.70 -10.31
CA GLU A 225 -14.34 -10.03 -9.55
C GLU A 225 -14.89 -9.33 -8.31
N ALA A 226 -16.04 -8.65 -8.40
CA ALA A 226 -16.65 -8.03 -7.23
C ALA A 226 -17.02 -9.09 -6.17
N ALA A 227 -17.57 -10.24 -6.58
CA ALA A 227 -17.87 -11.34 -5.69
C ALA A 227 -16.58 -11.99 -5.12
N ALA A 228 -15.55 -12.16 -5.95
CA ALA A 228 -14.30 -12.80 -5.57
C ALA A 228 -13.42 -11.92 -4.67
N PHE A 229 -13.40 -10.61 -4.88
CA PHE A 229 -12.36 -9.75 -4.30
C PHE A 229 -12.92 -8.60 -3.45
N THR A 230 -14.17 -8.69 -2.97
CA THR A 230 -14.69 -7.77 -1.95
C THR A 230 -14.21 -8.17 -0.55
N PRO A 231 -13.37 -7.36 0.15
CA PRO A 231 -12.88 -7.72 1.49
C PRO A 231 -13.96 -7.92 2.55
N MET A 232 -15.09 -7.20 2.45
CA MET A 232 -16.19 -7.31 3.42
C MET A 232 -17.06 -8.57 3.28
N THR A 233 -16.71 -9.49 2.37
CA THR A 233 -17.31 -10.83 2.30
C THR A 233 -16.34 -11.93 2.71
N ARG A 234 -15.13 -11.58 3.15
CA ARG A 234 -14.04 -12.51 3.49
C ARG A 234 -13.82 -12.66 4.98
N ARG A 235 -13.26 -13.80 5.39
CA ARG A 235 -12.79 -14.00 6.77
C ARG A 235 -11.34 -13.54 6.85
N HIS A 236 -10.99 -12.84 7.92
CA HIS A 236 -9.65 -12.32 8.16
C HIS A 236 -9.00 -13.02 9.35
N ASP A 237 -7.67 -13.04 9.40
CA ASP A 237 -6.90 -13.69 10.47
C ASP A 237 -7.09 -12.91 11.78
N PRO A 238 -7.76 -13.47 12.81
CA PRO A 238 -8.08 -12.74 14.04
C PRO A 238 -6.84 -12.34 14.84
N LYS A 239 -5.65 -12.87 14.49
CA LYS A 239 -4.39 -12.47 15.11
C LYS A 239 -3.82 -11.15 14.57
N THR A 240 -4.40 -10.60 13.50
CA THR A 240 -4.00 -9.31 12.94
C THR A 240 -4.77 -8.19 13.61
N ALA A 241 -4.06 -7.30 14.31
CA ALA A 241 -4.61 -6.03 14.79
C ALA A 241 -4.80 -5.08 13.61
N VAL A 242 -5.94 -4.38 13.53
CA VAL A 242 -6.26 -3.55 12.35
C VAL A 242 -6.49 -2.09 12.78
N THR A 243 -5.80 -1.17 12.12
CA THR A 243 -6.10 0.27 12.15
C THR A 243 -6.69 0.67 10.80
N ILE A 244 -7.88 1.24 10.79
CA ILE A 244 -8.53 1.81 9.59
C ILE A 244 -8.46 3.33 9.70
N LEU A 245 -7.91 3.97 8.67
CA LEU A 245 -7.78 5.42 8.57
C LEU A 245 -8.61 5.93 7.39
N VAL A 246 -9.24 7.09 7.56
CA VAL A 246 -9.88 7.85 6.49
C VAL A 246 -9.66 9.34 6.75
N GLY A 247 -9.33 10.12 5.72
CA GLY A 247 -9.27 11.58 5.82
C GLY A 247 -10.66 12.18 6.01
N ASP A 248 -10.81 13.20 6.85
CA ASP A 248 -12.10 13.86 7.11
C ASP A 248 -12.69 14.60 5.90
N GLN A 249 -11.87 14.96 4.92
CA GLN A 249 -12.24 15.58 3.64
C GLN A 249 -12.33 14.56 2.50
N GLU A 250 -12.35 13.25 2.79
CA GLU A 250 -12.64 12.25 1.78
C GLU A 250 -14.13 12.26 1.39
N THR A 251 -14.46 11.66 0.25
CA THR A 251 -15.85 11.60 -0.21
C THR A 251 -16.67 10.59 0.61
N PRO A 252 -18.00 10.74 0.69
CA PRO A 252 -18.84 9.88 1.54
C PRO A 252 -18.64 8.37 1.36
N PRO A 253 -18.44 7.82 0.14
CA PRO A 253 -18.20 6.38 -0.01
C PRO A 253 -16.97 5.85 0.72
N PHE A 254 -15.88 6.60 0.81
CA PHE A 254 -14.69 6.15 1.56
C PHE A 254 -14.97 6.11 3.06
N HIS A 255 -15.68 7.10 3.60
CA HIS A 255 -16.13 7.08 4.99
C HIS A 255 -17.06 5.90 5.29
N GLN A 256 -18.02 5.66 4.40
CA GLN A 256 -18.98 4.57 4.55
C GLN A 256 -18.27 3.21 4.51
N GLN A 257 -17.42 2.97 3.51
CA GLN A 257 -16.71 1.71 3.40
C GLN A 257 -15.76 1.47 4.59
N ALA A 258 -15.06 2.50 5.07
CA ALA A 258 -14.22 2.39 6.27
C ALA A 258 -15.04 1.99 7.51
N ALA A 259 -16.19 2.63 7.74
CA ALA A 259 -17.07 2.31 8.87
C ALA A 259 -17.66 0.90 8.77
N ASP A 260 -18.13 0.51 7.58
CA ASP A 260 -18.73 -0.81 7.34
C ASP A 260 -17.70 -1.92 7.51
N PHE A 261 -16.49 -1.73 6.99
CA PHE A 261 -15.42 -2.71 7.14
C PHE A 261 -14.93 -2.83 8.59
N GLY A 262 -14.83 -1.71 9.30
CA GLY A 262 -14.51 -1.71 10.74
C GLY A 262 -15.57 -2.47 11.55
N THR A 263 -16.86 -2.29 11.24
CA THR A 263 -17.96 -3.05 11.86
C THR A 263 -17.85 -4.54 11.53
N PHE A 264 -17.60 -4.87 10.26
CA PHE A 264 -17.45 -6.24 9.79
C PHE A 264 -16.29 -6.98 10.47
N LEU A 265 -15.12 -6.35 10.62
CA LEU A 265 -13.96 -6.93 11.30
C LEU A 265 -14.22 -7.12 12.81
N ARG A 266 -14.90 -6.18 13.47
CA ARG A 266 -15.30 -6.36 14.89
C ARG A 266 -16.26 -7.52 15.07
N ALA A 267 -17.19 -7.72 14.15
CA ALA A 267 -18.08 -8.89 14.16
C ALA A 267 -17.32 -10.22 13.97
N GLN A 268 -16.12 -10.18 13.39
CA GLN A 268 -15.20 -11.33 13.31
C GLN A 268 -14.27 -11.48 14.55
N GLY A 269 -14.38 -10.57 15.53
CA GLY A 269 -13.60 -10.61 16.77
C GLY A 269 -12.24 -9.90 16.70
N HIS A 270 -11.98 -9.07 15.68
CA HIS A 270 -10.74 -8.32 15.59
C HIS A 270 -10.71 -7.13 16.55
N GLY A 271 -9.52 -6.82 17.08
CA GLY A 271 -9.22 -5.50 17.63
C GLY A 271 -9.08 -4.49 16.50
N VAL A 272 -10.04 -3.58 16.38
CA VAL A 272 -10.09 -2.57 15.31
C VAL A 272 -10.03 -1.17 15.90
N ARG A 273 -9.07 -0.37 15.42
CA ARG A 273 -8.95 1.07 15.69
C ARG A 273 -9.35 1.86 14.44
N ASP A 274 -10.45 2.60 14.52
CA ASP A 274 -10.87 3.49 13.44
C ASP A 274 -10.50 4.93 13.80
N LEU A 275 -9.86 5.64 12.87
CA LEU A 275 -9.49 7.04 13.07
C LEU A 275 -9.83 7.86 11.83
N ARG A 276 -10.32 9.07 12.08
CA ARG A 276 -10.45 10.11 11.05
C ARG A 276 -9.26 11.05 11.15
N LEU A 277 -8.60 11.30 10.03
CA LEU A 277 -7.45 12.20 9.97
C LEU A 277 -7.95 13.62 9.71
N ASN A 278 -7.76 14.50 10.67
CA ASN A 278 -8.25 15.89 10.59
C ASN A 278 -7.55 16.68 9.48
N ASP A 279 -8.31 17.49 8.75
CA ASP A 279 -7.86 18.32 7.63
C ASP A 279 -7.16 17.53 6.52
N ARG A 280 -7.59 16.28 6.29
CA ARG A 280 -6.97 15.40 5.30
C ARG A 280 -7.97 14.90 4.28
N ASN A 281 -7.56 14.98 3.03
CA ASN A 281 -8.22 14.37 1.89
C ASN A 281 -7.50 13.06 1.51
N HIS A 282 -7.99 12.40 0.47
CA HIS A 282 -7.50 11.09 0.05
C HIS A 282 -6.03 11.07 -0.41
N MET A 283 -5.48 12.23 -0.81
CA MET A 283 -4.11 12.33 -1.36
C MET A 283 -3.10 12.88 -0.34
N ASN A 284 -3.45 13.94 0.40
CA ASN A 284 -2.53 14.45 1.40
C ASN A 284 -2.42 13.51 2.62
N SER A 285 -3.45 12.71 2.92
CA SER A 285 -3.37 11.66 3.95
C SER A 285 -2.34 10.59 3.62
N VAL A 286 -2.26 10.14 2.36
CA VAL A 286 -1.25 9.14 1.96
C VAL A 286 0.13 9.75 1.90
N ARG A 287 0.29 10.98 1.40
CA ARG A 287 1.57 11.72 1.46
C ARG A 287 2.09 11.78 2.91
N ASP A 288 1.19 11.99 3.86
CA ASP A 288 1.56 12.11 5.26
C ASP A 288 2.09 10.79 5.86
N LEU A 289 1.78 9.60 5.29
CA LEU A 289 2.34 8.32 5.77
C LEU A 289 3.88 8.31 5.81
N GLY A 290 4.56 8.96 4.87
CA GLY A 290 6.02 9.02 4.84
C GLY A 290 6.62 10.24 5.57
N ILE A 291 5.80 10.97 6.34
CA ILE A 291 6.19 12.14 7.12
C ILE A 291 5.86 11.88 8.59
N VAL A 292 6.89 11.61 9.39
CA VAL A 292 6.74 11.41 10.84
C VAL A 292 6.28 12.69 11.54
N GLY A 293 5.44 12.56 12.57
CA GLY A 293 4.81 13.68 13.27
C GLY A 293 3.50 14.14 12.65
N THR A 294 3.09 13.54 11.52
CA THR A 294 1.73 13.67 11.01
C THR A 294 0.84 12.58 11.61
N GLN A 295 -0.47 12.80 11.65
CA GLN A 295 -1.43 11.81 12.15
C GLN A 295 -1.28 10.44 11.46
N ALA A 296 -1.11 10.43 10.13
CA ALA A 296 -0.94 9.20 9.35
C ALA A 296 0.42 8.53 9.61
N GLY A 297 1.51 9.32 9.62
CA GLY A 297 2.85 8.82 9.92
C GLY A 297 2.96 8.20 11.32
N ASP A 298 2.37 8.85 12.32
CA ASP A 298 2.39 8.36 13.70
C ASP A 298 1.56 7.07 13.86
N CYS A 299 0.42 6.98 13.17
CA CYS A 299 -0.36 5.73 13.11
C CYS A 299 0.43 4.60 12.46
N LEU A 300 1.23 4.89 11.43
CA LEU A 300 2.10 3.91 10.78
C LEU A 300 3.21 3.43 11.72
N MET A 301 3.87 4.34 12.45
CA MET A 301 4.86 3.96 13.47
C MET A 301 4.25 3.04 14.54
N GLN A 302 3.09 3.41 15.09
CA GLN A 302 2.38 2.59 16.10
C GLN A 302 1.98 1.20 15.57
N THR A 303 1.59 1.12 14.30
CA THR A 303 1.27 -0.17 13.64
C THR A 303 2.50 -1.08 13.60
N ILE A 304 3.68 -0.52 13.33
CA ILE A 304 4.94 -1.27 13.32
C ILE A 304 5.33 -1.69 14.75
N GLU A 305 5.20 -0.78 15.72
CA GLU A 305 5.49 -1.05 17.14
C GLU A 305 4.63 -2.18 17.71
N THR A 306 3.39 -2.33 17.24
CA THR A 306 2.48 -3.43 17.62
C THR A 306 3.08 -4.81 17.28
N THR A 307 4.05 -4.90 16.36
CA THR A 307 4.71 -6.16 16.02
C THR A 307 5.85 -6.55 16.98
N LEU A 308 6.27 -5.64 17.86
CA LEU A 308 7.38 -5.83 18.79
C LEU A 308 6.98 -6.60 20.06
N VAL A 309 5.68 -6.65 20.34
CA VAL A 309 5.07 -7.30 21.51
C VAL A 309 4.59 -8.73 21.23
#